data_AF-A0A9D2S3B1-F1
#
_entry.id   AF-A0A9D2S3B1-F1
#
_cell.length_a   1.000
_cell.length_b   1.000
_cell.length_c   1.000
_cell.angle_alpha   90.00
_cell.angle_beta   90.00
_cell.angle_gamma   90.00
#
_symmetry.space_group_name_H-M   'P 1'
#
loop_
_entity.id
_entity.type
_entity.pdbx_description
1 polymer ?
#
loop_
_entity_poly.entity_id
_entity_poly.type
_entity_poly.pdbx_seq_one_letter_code
_entity_poly.pdbx_strand_id
1 'polypeptide(L)'
;MQPPKQQEGGVQSVARIFTLIEVLASHPGGAGLQRIAGEANLAKSTAHRLLGSLVALGYAAQDPATGYYRLTLKMFEISSGIVNNMDIMAVARLHLERLSQRTAEAVHLVIRDGADVVYIYKTESSPMRMASRVGLRSPLYCTGVGKAILATLPDDEVAEIWRHSRPQKLTGRTVASLDALAAQLADVRRSGYAIDDEENELGVRCVALAIPGPGGRAESAFSISGLAPYMTADRIRRISALALETRDDILREMGLKG
;
A
#
# COMPACT_ATOMS: atom_id res chain seq x y z
N MET A 1 21.33 -29.79 11.20
CA MET A 1 20.60 -28.90 12.12
C MET A 1 19.21 -28.71 11.52
N GLN A 2 18.16 -29.23 12.17
CA GLN A 2 16.78 -29.01 11.71
C GLN A 2 16.44 -27.52 11.89
N PRO A 3 15.74 -26.88 10.93
CA PRO A 3 15.24 -25.53 11.15
C PRO A 3 14.28 -25.54 12.35
N PRO A 4 14.24 -24.46 13.15
CA PRO A 4 13.36 -24.38 14.30
C PRO A 4 11.90 -24.48 13.82
N LYS A 5 11.12 -25.35 14.46
CA LYS A 5 9.66 -25.36 14.31
C LYS A 5 9.14 -23.96 14.64
N GLN A 6 8.50 -23.30 13.68
CA GLN A 6 7.68 -22.14 13.97
C GLN A 6 6.67 -22.54 15.05
N GLN A 7 6.68 -21.83 16.18
CA GLN A 7 5.61 -21.97 17.16
C GLN A 7 4.32 -21.46 16.50
N GLU A 8 3.43 -22.38 16.14
CA GLU A 8 2.03 -22.07 15.78
C GLU A 8 1.28 -21.61 17.06
N GLY A 9 1.58 -20.40 17.51
CA GLY A 9 0.91 -19.76 18.64
C GLY A 9 -0.42 -19.15 18.18
N GLY A 10 -1.46 -19.96 17.99
CA GLY A 10 -2.80 -19.47 17.66
C GLY A 10 -3.89 -20.54 17.70
N VAL A 11 -5.11 -20.14 18.05
CA VAL A 11 -6.29 -21.02 17.96
C VAL A 11 -6.56 -21.31 16.48
N GLN A 12 -6.36 -22.56 16.05
CA GLN A 12 -6.40 -22.96 14.64
C GLN A 12 -7.68 -22.53 13.89
N SER A 13 -8.83 -22.48 14.57
CA SER A 13 -10.09 -22.00 13.97
C SER A 13 -10.04 -20.53 13.60
N VAL A 14 -9.36 -19.69 14.38
CA VAL A 14 -9.21 -18.25 14.12
C VAL A 14 -8.36 -18.03 12.88
N ALA A 15 -7.19 -18.69 12.80
CA ALA A 15 -6.32 -18.61 11.62
C ALA A 15 -7.08 -18.99 10.33
N ARG A 16 -7.83 -20.10 10.37
CA ARG A 16 -8.64 -20.56 9.22
C ARG A 16 -9.74 -19.58 8.83
N ILE A 17 -10.36 -18.90 9.79
CA ILE A 17 -11.37 -17.88 9.51
C ILE A 17 -10.74 -16.71 8.75
N PHE A 18 -9.57 -16.22 9.18
CA PHE A 18 -8.89 -15.14 8.47
C PHE A 18 -8.42 -15.56 7.08
N THR A 19 -7.92 -16.78 6.91
CA THR A 19 -7.63 -17.34 5.57
C THR A 19 -8.86 -17.34 4.68
N LEU A 20 -10.04 -17.73 5.20
CA LEU A 20 -11.28 -17.69 4.41
C LEU A 20 -11.69 -16.27 4.06
N ILE A 21 -11.50 -15.29 4.95
CA ILE A 21 -11.76 -13.88 4.66
C ILE A 21 -10.85 -13.40 3.52
N GLU A 22 -9.56 -13.72 3.57
CA GLU A 22 -8.57 -13.36 2.53
C GLU A 22 -8.94 -13.98 1.17
N VAL A 23 -9.32 -15.26 1.16
CA VAL A 23 -9.81 -15.94 -0.06
C VAL A 23 -11.07 -15.26 -0.59
N LEU A 24 -12.07 -14.96 0.26
CA LEU A 24 -13.26 -14.26 -0.19
C LEU A 24 -12.95 -12.85 -0.73
N ALA A 25 -11.96 -12.15 -0.15
CA ALA A 25 -11.53 -10.84 -0.61
C ALA A 25 -10.89 -10.88 -2.01
N SER A 26 -10.27 -11.99 -2.42
CA SER A 26 -9.76 -12.17 -3.79
C SER A 26 -10.86 -12.48 -4.81
N HIS A 27 -12.10 -12.76 -4.37
CA HIS A 27 -13.25 -13.05 -5.24
C HIS A 27 -14.41 -12.07 -4.98
N PRO A 28 -14.33 -10.80 -5.44
CA PRO A 28 -15.36 -9.79 -5.15
C PRO A 28 -16.74 -10.12 -5.72
N GLY A 29 -16.81 -10.91 -6.81
CA GLY A 29 -18.07 -11.45 -7.36
C GLY A 29 -18.63 -12.66 -6.58
N GLY A 30 -17.94 -13.10 -5.54
CA GLY A 30 -18.23 -14.31 -4.79
C GLY A 30 -17.63 -15.57 -5.43
N ALA A 31 -17.53 -16.64 -4.62
CA ALA A 31 -17.01 -17.93 -5.04
C ALA A 31 -17.80 -19.09 -4.41
N GLY A 32 -17.85 -20.23 -5.12
CA GLY A 32 -18.45 -21.45 -4.61
C GLY A 32 -17.58 -22.15 -3.56
N LEU A 33 -18.23 -22.91 -2.68
CA LEU A 33 -17.59 -23.63 -1.56
C LEU A 33 -16.37 -24.47 -1.97
N GLN A 34 -16.43 -25.16 -3.12
CA GLN A 34 -15.32 -26.02 -3.57
C GLN A 34 -14.05 -25.23 -3.89
N ARG A 35 -14.19 -24.08 -4.57
CA ARG A 35 -13.07 -23.20 -4.88
C ARG A 35 -12.48 -22.62 -3.60
N ILE A 36 -13.35 -22.07 -2.73
CA ILE A 36 -12.93 -21.46 -1.46
C ILE A 36 -12.17 -22.49 -0.60
N ALA A 37 -12.71 -23.70 -0.47
CA ALA A 37 -12.07 -24.76 0.32
C ALA A 37 -10.70 -25.17 -0.25
N GLY A 38 -10.59 -25.25 -1.58
CA GLY A 38 -9.33 -25.55 -2.26
C GLY A 38 -8.26 -24.49 -2.04
N GLU A 39 -8.61 -23.22 -2.24
CA GLU A 39 -7.67 -22.08 -2.07
C GLU A 39 -7.26 -21.87 -0.61
N ALA A 40 -8.18 -22.09 0.34
CA ALA A 40 -7.88 -22.04 1.77
C ALA A 40 -7.14 -23.30 2.29
N ASN A 41 -6.95 -24.32 1.45
CA ASN A 41 -6.40 -25.62 1.82
C ASN A 41 -7.15 -26.27 3.01
N LEU A 42 -8.49 -26.27 2.94
CA LEU A 42 -9.38 -26.81 3.97
C LEU A 42 -10.27 -27.93 3.43
N ALA A 43 -10.60 -28.89 4.30
CA ALA A 43 -11.67 -29.83 4.01
C ALA A 43 -13.00 -29.09 3.78
N LYS A 44 -13.78 -29.52 2.77
CA LYS A 44 -15.04 -28.88 2.36
C LYS A 44 -16.03 -28.70 3.53
N SER A 45 -16.13 -29.70 4.41
CA SER A 45 -16.98 -29.64 5.61
C SER A 45 -16.52 -28.58 6.62
N THR A 46 -15.21 -28.40 6.76
CA THR A 46 -14.62 -27.38 7.64
C THR A 46 -14.86 -25.99 7.07
N ALA A 47 -14.57 -25.78 5.79
CA ALA A 47 -14.83 -24.51 5.11
C ALA A 47 -16.32 -24.13 5.20
N HIS A 48 -17.24 -25.08 4.97
CA HIS A 48 -18.68 -24.83 5.07
C HIS A 48 -19.10 -24.35 6.46
N ARG A 49 -18.64 -25.00 7.53
CA ARG A 49 -18.98 -24.61 8.91
C ARG A 49 -18.43 -23.22 9.27
N LEU A 50 -17.20 -22.92 8.85
CA LEU A 50 -16.58 -21.61 9.11
C LEU A 50 -17.23 -20.49 8.28
N LEU A 51 -17.56 -20.75 7.01
CA LEU A 51 -18.33 -19.83 6.18
C LEU A 51 -19.73 -19.59 6.76
N GLY A 52 -20.41 -20.63 7.26
CA GLY A 52 -21.67 -20.48 7.98
C GLY A 52 -21.55 -19.59 9.21
N SER A 53 -20.42 -19.67 9.94
CA SER A 53 -20.13 -18.78 11.07
C SER A 53 -19.91 -17.33 10.60
N LEU A 54 -19.16 -17.13 9.52
CA LEU A 54 -18.96 -15.79 8.92
C LEU A 54 -20.28 -15.19 8.43
N VAL A 55 -21.19 -16.00 7.87
CA VAL A 55 -22.54 -15.57 7.46
C VAL A 55 -23.39 -15.20 8.66
N ALA A 56 -23.43 -16.05 9.70
CA ALA A 56 -24.17 -15.76 10.93
C ALA A 56 -23.68 -14.49 11.65
N LEU A 57 -22.37 -14.23 11.60
CA LEU A 57 -21.77 -13.02 12.14
C LEU A 57 -21.87 -11.81 11.19
N GLY A 58 -22.41 -11.98 9.98
CA GLY A 58 -22.63 -10.91 9.00
C GLY A 58 -21.38 -10.45 8.24
N TYR A 59 -20.25 -11.17 8.34
CA TYR A 59 -19.02 -10.87 7.60
C TYR A 59 -19.04 -11.39 6.15
N ALA A 60 -19.81 -12.45 5.90
CA ALA A 60 -20.04 -13.00 4.58
C ALA A 60 -21.55 -13.09 4.29
N ALA A 61 -21.90 -13.19 3.02
CA ALA A 61 -23.25 -13.52 2.57
C ALA A 61 -23.15 -14.67 1.57
N GLN A 62 -24.14 -15.57 1.62
CA GLN A 62 -24.31 -16.59 0.59
C GLN A 62 -25.44 -16.15 -0.35
N ASP A 63 -25.14 -16.09 -1.63
CA ASP A 63 -26.12 -15.82 -2.67
C ASP A 63 -27.06 -17.02 -2.83
N PRO A 64 -28.39 -16.86 -2.68
CA PRO A 64 -29.31 -17.98 -2.69
C PRO A 64 -29.52 -18.59 -4.10
N ALA A 65 -29.24 -17.83 -5.17
CA ALA A 65 -29.42 -18.31 -6.53
C ALA A 65 -28.21 -19.11 -7.03
N THR A 66 -27.00 -18.67 -6.66
CA THR A 66 -25.74 -19.28 -7.13
C THR A 66 -25.06 -20.15 -6.07
N GLY A 67 -25.43 -19.99 -4.80
CA GLY A 67 -24.75 -20.62 -3.66
C GLY A 67 -23.38 -20.03 -3.35
N TYR A 68 -22.98 -18.94 -4.00
CA TYR A 68 -21.65 -18.33 -3.84
C TYR A 68 -21.55 -17.52 -2.56
N TYR A 69 -20.40 -17.60 -1.90
CA TYR A 69 -20.08 -16.78 -0.74
C TYR A 69 -19.30 -15.55 -1.17
N ARG A 70 -19.61 -14.39 -0.59
CA ARG A 70 -18.85 -13.13 -0.74
C ARG A 70 -18.74 -12.41 0.59
N LEU A 71 -17.74 -11.55 0.75
CA LEU A 71 -17.67 -10.64 1.89
C LEU A 71 -18.80 -9.61 1.83
N THR A 72 -19.27 -9.17 3.00
CA THR A 72 -20.20 -8.04 3.12
C THR A 72 -19.44 -6.74 3.36
N LEU A 73 -20.17 -5.62 3.37
CA LEU A 73 -19.60 -4.31 3.71
C LEU A 73 -19.19 -4.18 5.19
N LYS A 74 -19.49 -5.16 6.04
CA LYS A 74 -19.08 -5.15 7.47
C LYS A 74 -17.56 -5.04 7.64
N MET A 75 -16.79 -5.64 6.73
CA MET A 75 -15.32 -5.50 6.72
C MET A 75 -14.88 -4.04 6.49
N PHE A 76 -15.60 -3.32 5.63
CA PHE A 76 -15.37 -1.89 5.40
C PHE A 76 -15.75 -1.06 6.64
N GLU A 77 -16.90 -1.33 7.25
CA GLU A 77 -17.34 -0.64 8.48
C GLU A 77 -16.28 -0.72 9.59
N ILE A 78 -15.73 -1.92 9.83
CA ILE A 78 -14.71 -2.14 10.87
C ILE A 78 -13.39 -1.42 10.53
N SER A 79 -12.93 -1.52 9.29
CA SER A 79 -11.68 -0.88 8.86
C SER A 79 -11.79 0.64 8.77
N SER A 80 -12.99 1.17 8.53
CA SER A 80 -13.21 2.63 8.45
C SER A 80 -12.88 3.34 9.76
N GLY A 81 -13.07 2.68 10.92
CA GLY A 81 -12.68 3.22 12.22
C GLY A 81 -11.17 3.44 12.37
N ILE A 82 -10.36 2.62 11.69
CA ILE A 82 -8.90 2.78 11.66
C ILE A 82 -8.53 4.00 10.80
N VAL A 83 -9.14 4.12 9.61
CA VAL A 83 -8.83 5.20 8.66
C VAL A 83 -9.32 6.56 9.17
N ASN A 84 -10.50 6.63 9.80
CA ASN A 84 -11.06 7.88 10.32
C ASN A 84 -10.29 8.44 11.52
N ASN A 85 -9.50 7.60 12.21
CA ASN A 85 -8.67 8.01 13.33
C ASN A 85 -7.23 8.41 12.90
N MET A 86 -6.96 8.44 11.59
CA MET A 86 -5.66 8.87 11.06
C MET A 86 -5.70 10.37 10.79
N ASP A 87 -5.11 11.17 11.68
CA ASP A 87 -5.02 12.63 11.53
C ASP A 87 -4.49 13.07 10.16
N ILE A 88 -3.56 12.29 9.59
CA ILE A 88 -2.99 12.55 8.28
C ILE A 88 -4.02 12.53 7.14
N MET A 89 -5.02 11.64 7.20
CA MET A 89 -6.06 11.54 6.16
C MET A 89 -6.95 12.77 6.15
N ALA A 90 -7.31 13.26 7.34
CA ALA A 90 -8.16 14.44 7.50
C ALA A 90 -7.51 15.69 6.90
N VAL A 91 -6.19 15.83 7.06
CA VAL A 91 -5.44 16.99 6.55
C VAL A 91 -5.06 16.82 5.08
N ALA A 92 -4.41 15.70 4.71
CA ALA A 92 -3.77 15.56 3.41
C ALA A 92 -4.78 15.49 2.25
N ARG A 93 -5.97 14.93 2.48
CA ARG A 93 -6.93 14.61 1.42
C ARG A 93 -7.22 15.79 0.48
N LEU A 94 -7.59 16.96 1.03
CA LEU A 94 -7.97 18.11 0.21
C LEU A 94 -6.79 18.63 -0.63
N HIS A 95 -5.59 18.61 -0.06
CA HIS A 95 -4.37 19.01 -0.76
C HIS A 95 -4.02 18.04 -1.89
N LEU A 96 -4.14 16.74 -1.64
CA LEU A 96 -3.90 15.71 -2.65
C LEU A 96 -4.93 15.74 -3.79
N GLU A 97 -6.20 16.03 -3.49
CA GLU A 97 -7.24 16.23 -4.52
C GLU A 97 -6.90 17.42 -5.43
N ARG A 98 -6.48 18.55 -4.86
CA ARG A 98 -6.03 19.73 -5.61
C ARG A 98 -4.78 19.44 -6.44
N LEU A 99 -3.82 18.73 -5.88
CA LEU A 99 -2.61 18.32 -6.59
C LEU A 99 -2.94 17.43 -7.80
N SER A 100 -3.86 16.48 -7.61
CA SER A 100 -4.40 15.63 -8.68
C SER A 100 -4.99 16.44 -9.81
N GLN A 101 -5.82 17.44 -9.49
CA GLN A 101 -6.43 18.34 -10.47
C GLN A 101 -5.40 19.18 -11.22
N ARG A 102 -4.39 19.73 -10.51
CA ARG A 102 -3.32 20.55 -11.10
C ARG A 102 -2.39 19.75 -12.03
N THR A 103 -2.17 18.47 -11.72
CA THR A 103 -1.23 17.61 -12.46
C THR A 103 -1.90 16.75 -13.53
N ALA A 104 -3.21 16.55 -13.41
CA ALA A 104 -4.00 15.58 -14.17
C ALA A 104 -3.46 14.13 -14.06
N GLU A 105 -2.83 13.80 -12.93
CA GLU A 105 -2.27 12.48 -12.64
C GLU A 105 -2.91 11.85 -11.41
N ALA A 106 -2.76 10.54 -11.25
CA ALA A 106 -3.25 9.84 -10.08
C ALA A 106 -2.37 10.16 -8.86
N VAL A 107 -3.00 10.53 -7.75
CA VAL A 107 -2.32 10.81 -6.48
C VAL A 107 -2.68 9.74 -5.46
N HIS A 108 -1.68 9.27 -4.74
CA HIS A 108 -1.80 8.22 -3.73
C HIS A 108 -1.31 8.73 -2.37
N LEU A 109 -1.90 8.25 -1.29
CA LEU A 109 -1.36 8.38 0.07
C LEU A 109 -1.16 6.99 0.65
N VAL A 110 -0.02 6.78 1.30
CA VAL A 110 0.32 5.51 1.92
C VAL A 110 0.77 5.70 3.36
N ILE A 111 0.67 4.63 4.14
CA ILE A 111 1.28 4.50 5.46
C ILE A 111 2.28 3.33 5.43
N ARG A 112 3.41 3.51 6.11
CA ARG A 112 4.39 2.45 6.34
C ARG A 112 3.82 1.39 7.27
N ASP A 113 4.02 0.14 6.90
CA ASP A 113 3.71 -1.02 7.74
C ASP A 113 4.88 -2.01 7.65
N GLY A 114 5.78 -1.93 8.63
CA GLY A 114 7.00 -2.73 8.65
C GLY A 114 7.93 -2.43 7.47
N ALA A 115 8.07 -3.42 6.58
CA ALA A 115 8.93 -3.39 5.39
C ALA A 115 8.20 -2.97 4.10
N ASP A 116 6.90 -2.67 4.23
CA ASP A 116 6.00 -2.34 3.13
C ASP A 116 5.27 -1.02 3.39
N VAL A 117 4.52 -0.58 2.39
CA VAL A 117 3.52 0.49 2.49
C VAL A 117 2.14 -0.06 2.19
N VAL A 118 1.12 0.52 2.82
CA VAL A 118 -0.29 0.26 2.52
C VAL A 118 -0.93 1.53 1.96
N TYR A 119 -1.56 1.41 0.80
CA TYR A 119 -2.27 2.51 0.16
C TYR A 119 -3.58 2.78 0.91
N ILE A 120 -3.72 3.96 1.49
CA ILE A 120 -4.91 4.35 2.26
C ILE A 120 -5.81 5.31 1.50
N TYR A 121 -5.29 5.95 0.46
CA TYR A 121 -6.05 6.86 -0.39
C TYR A 121 -5.53 6.86 -1.83
N LYS A 122 -6.45 7.08 -2.76
CA LYS A 122 -6.19 7.25 -4.19
C LYS A 122 -7.23 8.21 -4.78
N THR A 123 -6.79 9.17 -5.60
CA THR A 123 -7.70 10.05 -6.33
C THR A 123 -8.29 9.37 -7.57
N GLU A 124 -9.51 9.75 -7.96
CA GLU A 124 -10.23 9.14 -9.08
C GLU A 124 -9.90 9.78 -10.45
N SER A 125 -8.94 10.71 -10.52
CA SER A 125 -8.86 11.68 -11.64
C SER A 125 -8.06 11.24 -12.87
N SER A 126 -7.69 9.97 -13.01
CA SER A 126 -6.95 9.52 -14.20
C SER A 126 -7.86 8.72 -15.13
N PRO A 127 -7.87 8.98 -16.46
CA PRO A 127 -8.54 8.11 -17.43
C PRO A 127 -7.93 6.70 -17.47
N MET A 128 -6.82 6.49 -16.77
CA MET A 128 -6.09 5.25 -16.71
C MET A 128 -6.35 4.47 -15.42
N ARG A 129 -6.79 3.22 -15.58
CA ARG A 129 -6.87 2.28 -14.46
C ARG A 129 -5.48 1.75 -14.12
N MET A 130 -4.77 2.44 -13.23
CA MET A 130 -3.58 1.87 -12.59
C MET A 130 -4.00 0.68 -11.72
N ALA A 131 -3.14 -0.35 -11.62
CA ALA A 131 -3.36 -1.52 -10.77
C ALA A 131 -3.43 -1.18 -9.27
N SER A 132 -2.88 -0.03 -8.88
CA SER A 132 -2.95 0.50 -7.51
C SER A 132 -4.39 0.67 -7.02
N ARG A 133 -4.65 0.31 -5.77
CA ARG A 133 -5.96 0.47 -5.12
C ARG A 133 -5.78 0.69 -3.62
N VAL A 134 -6.76 1.31 -2.98
CA VAL A 134 -6.80 1.38 -1.50
C VAL A 134 -6.77 -0.05 -0.93
N GLY A 135 -5.95 -0.25 0.10
CA GLY A 135 -5.66 -1.54 0.72
C GLY A 135 -4.56 -2.37 0.02
N LEU A 136 -4.04 -1.93 -1.15
CA LEU A 136 -2.88 -2.58 -1.75
C LEU A 136 -1.66 -2.42 -0.83
N ARG A 137 -0.85 -3.47 -0.73
CA ARG A 137 0.45 -3.46 -0.07
C ARG A 137 1.56 -3.54 -1.12
N SER A 138 2.59 -2.71 -0.98
CA SER A 138 3.76 -2.70 -1.86
C SER A 138 5.04 -2.54 -1.07
N PRO A 139 6.17 -3.10 -1.53
CA PRO A 139 7.43 -3.01 -0.80
C PRO A 139 8.01 -1.60 -0.77
N LEU A 140 8.69 -1.26 0.33
CA LEU A 140 9.35 0.05 0.48
C LEU A 140 10.48 0.25 -0.54
N TYR A 141 11.25 -0.81 -0.83
CA TYR A 141 12.53 -0.68 -1.53
C TYR A 141 12.41 -0.22 -2.99
N CYS A 142 11.32 -0.54 -3.69
CA CYS A 142 11.17 -0.22 -5.12
C CYS A 142 10.01 0.70 -5.44
N THR A 143 9.30 1.23 -4.44
CA THR A 143 8.24 2.21 -4.66
C THR A 143 8.74 3.63 -4.40
N GLY A 144 8.22 4.61 -5.13
CA GLY A 144 8.58 6.01 -4.92
C GLY A 144 8.26 6.46 -3.49
N VAL A 145 7.03 6.18 -3.02
CA VAL A 145 6.61 6.48 -1.64
C VAL A 145 7.47 5.77 -0.60
N GLY A 146 7.88 4.53 -0.87
CA GLY A 146 8.71 3.79 0.04
C GLY A 146 10.12 4.34 0.14
N LYS A 147 10.75 4.68 -0.99
CA LYS A 147 12.03 5.38 -0.99
C LYS A 147 11.97 6.75 -0.33
N ALA A 148 10.87 7.48 -0.49
CA ALA A 148 10.65 8.73 0.20
C ALA A 148 10.64 8.54 1.73
N ILE A 149 9.92 7.52 2.22
CA ILE A 149 9.88 7.17 3.65
C ILE A 149 11.27 6.74 4.15
N LEU A 150 11.91 5.79 3.46
CA LEU A 150 13.23 5.26 3.83
C LEU A 150 14.30 6.35 3.91
N ALA A 151 14.22 7.37 3.05
CA ALA A 151 15.15 8.50 3.08
C ALA A 151 15.09 9.32 4.39
N THR A 152 14.00 9.22 5.16
CA THR A 152 13.85 9.88 6.48
C THR A 152 14.41 9.04 7.64
N LEU A 153 14.81 7.80 7.37
CA LEU A 153 15.28 6.86 8.39
C LEU A 153 16.81 6.84 8.47
N PRO A 154 17.37 6.49 9.64
CA PRO A 154 18.77 6.11 9.79
C PRO A 154 19.15 4.92 8.90
N ASP A 155 20.39 4.89 8.42
CA ASP A 155 20.85 3.88 7.46
C ASP A 155 20.87 2.45 8.03
N ASP A 156 21.06 2.28 9.34
CA ASP A 156 20.98 0.98 10.03
C ASP A 156 19.57 0.40 10.04
N GLU A 157 18.56 1.26 10.21
CA GLU A 157 17.15 0.87 10.09
C GLU A 157 16.77 0.52 8.64
N VAL A 158 17.26 1.28 7.66
CA VAL A 158 17.07 0.96 6.24
C VAL A 158 17.67 -0.41 5.92
N ALA A 159 18.86 -0.72 6.43
CA ALA A 159 19.50 -2.02 6.25
C ALA A 159 18.70 -3.17 6.90
N GLU A 160 18.07 -2.93 8.05
CA GLU A 160 17.18 -3.91 8.69
C GLU A 160 15.91 -4.14 7.87
N ILE A 161 15.27 -3.07 7.39
CA ILE A 161 14.08 -3.15 6.53
C ILE A 161 14.41 -3.94 5.26
N TRP A 162 15.52 -3.61 4.59
CA TRP A 162 15.96 -4.29 3.38
C TRP A 162 16.10 -5.81 3.58
N ARG A 163 16.70 -6.23 4.70
CA ARG A 163 16.83 -7.66 5.05
C ARG A 163 15.48 -8.34 5.23
N HIS A 164 14.48 -7.63 5.77
CA HIS A 164 13.13 -8.15 5.97
C HIS A 164 12.27 -8.12 4.70
N SER A 165 12.52 -7.18 3.77
CA SER A 165 11.75 -7.01 2.53
C SER A 165 11.88 -8.18 1.55
N ARG A 166 12.93 -9.02 1.67
CA ARG A 166 13.26 -10.08 0.70
C ARG A 166 13.14 -9.61 -0.77
N PRO A 167 13.97 -8.64 -1.20
CA PRO A 167 13.77 -7.93 -2.46
C PRO A 167 13.64 -8.86 -3.66
N GLN A 168 12.60 -8.64 -4.45
CA GLN A 168 12.34 -9.32 -5.70
C GLN A 168 12.53 -8.37 -6.88
N LYS A 169 13.04 -8.91 -7.98
CA LYS A 169 13.17 -8.16 -9.23
C LYS A 169 11.82 -8.15 -9.93
N LEU A 170 11.05 -7.07 -9.75
CA LEU A 170 9.72 -6.89 -10.36
C LEU A 170 9.80 -6.47 -11.83
N THR A 171 10.83 -5.69 -12.17
CA THR A 171 11.11 -5.19 -13.51
C THR A 171 12.60 -5.30 -13.82
N GLY A 172 12.99 -4.97 -15.06
CA GLY A 172 14.40 -4.84 -15.43
C GLY A 172 15.16 -3.74 -14.66
N ARG A 173 14.43 -2.80 -14.03
CA ARG A 173 14.98 -1.60 -13.39
C ARG A 173 14.90 -1.61 -11.87
N THR A 174 14.17 -2.56 -11.28
CA THR A 174 14.05 -2.69 -9.83
C THR A 174 15.42 -2.66 -9.16
N VAL A 175 15.59 -1.80 -8.15
CA VAL A 175 16.81 -1.74 -7.34
C VAL A 175 17.20 -3.12 -6.81
N ALA A 176 18.46 -3.49 -7.02
CA ALA A 176 18.92 -4.87 -6.86
C ALA A 176 19.82 -5.10 -5.63
N SER A 177 20.25 -4.04 -4.94
CA SER A 177 21.11 -4.14 -3.76
C SER A 177 20.86 -3.01 -2.77
N LEU A 178 21.25 -3.23 -1.52
CA LEU A 178 21.20 -2.22 -0.46
C LEU A 178 22.06 -1.00 -0.81
N ASP A 179 23.24 -1.20 -1.39
CA ASP A 179 24.13 -0.09 -1.80
C ASP A 179 23.49 0.77 -2.90
N ALA A 180 22.83 0.13 -3.87
CA ALA A 180 22.12 0.84 -4.92
C ALA A 180 20.91 1.61 -4.36
N LEU A 181 20.19 1.01 -3.41
CA LEU A 181 19.11 1.69 -2.70
C LEU A 181 19.66 2.89 -1.90
N ALA A 182 20.72 2.71 -1.13
CA ALA A 182 21.34 3.76 -0.34
C ALA A 182 21.79 4.96 -1.20
N ALA A 183 22.35 4.70 -2.39
CA ALA A 183 22.69 5.74 -3.35
C ALA A 183 21.44 6.53 -3.81
N GLN A 184 20.36 5.84 -4.15
CA GLN A 184 19.10 6.51 -4.49
C GLN A 184 18.54 7.31 -3.30
N LEU A 185 18.58 6.77 -2.08
CA LEU A 185 18.10 7.47 -0.88
C LEU A 185 18.92 8.73 -0.58
N ALA A 186 20.23 8.72 -0.84
CA ALA A 186 21.05 9.92 -0.73
C ALA A 186 20.59 11.02 -1.71
N ASP A 187 20.21 10.64 -2.93
CA ASP A 187 19.64 11.58 -3.90
C ASP A 187 18.28 12.12 -3.41
N VAL A 188 17.42 11.27 -2.85
CA VAL A 188 16.13 11.67 -2.25
C VAL A 188 16.33 12.66 -1.11
N ARG A 189 17.29 12.42 -0.21
CA ARG A 189 17.61 13.32 0.90
C ARG A 189 18.06 14.70 0.40
N ARG A 190 18.77 14.75 -0.74
CA ARG A 190 19.25 16.00 -1.34
C ARG A 190 18.15 16.75 -2.10
N SER A 191 17.29 16.05 -2.84
CA SER A 191 16.24 16.65 -3.68
C SER A 191 14.94 16.95 -2.93
N GLY A 192 14.68 16.24 -1.82
CA GLY A 192 13.43 16.30 -1.07
C GLY A 192 12.29 15.46 -1.68
N TYR A 193 12.54 14.70 -2.75
CA TYR A 193 11.56 13.84 -3.39
C TYR A 193 12.20 12.58 -4.02
N ALA A 194 11.45 11.49 -4.05
CA ALA A 194 11.83 10.24 -4.69
C ALA A 194 11.21 10.10 -6.08
N ILE A 195 11.93 9.39 -6.95
CA ILE A 195 11.42 8.96 -8.26
C ILE A 195 11.40 7.44 -8.27
N ASP A 196 10.29 6.85 -8.68
CA ASP A 196 10.21 5.47 -9.18
C ASP A 196 10.20 5.53 -10.70
N ASP A 197 11.28 5.07 -11.32
CA ASP A 197 11.45 5.03 -12.79
C ASP A 197 11.27 3.61 -13.30
N GLU A 198 10.01 3.15 -13.28
CA GLU A 198 9.60 1.82 -13.71
C GLU A 198 10.25 0.69 -12.88
N GLU A 199 10.53 0.93 -11.60
CA GLU A 199 11.14 -0.05 -10.69
C GLU A 199 10.11 -1.00 -10.10
N ASN A 200 8.92 -0.49 -9.78
CA ASN A 200 7.80 -1.28 -9.27
C ASN A 200 6.97 -1.89 -10.41
N GLU A 201 6.67 -1.10 -11.45
CA GLU A 201 5.81 -1.49 -12.57
C GLU A 201 6.33 -0.88 -13.88
N LEU A 202 6.48 -1.70 -14.92
CA LEU A 202 6.90 -1.21 -16.24
C LEU A 202 5.85 -0.28 -16.84
N GLY A 203 6.29 0.81 -17.47
CA GLY A 203 5.41 1.81 -18.07
C GLY A 203 4.84 2.83 -17.08
N VAL A 204 5.19 2.78 -15.80
CA VAL A 204 4.74 3.73 -14.77
C VAL A 204 5.93 4.47 -14.16
N ARG A 205 5.79 5.79 -14.01
CA ARG A 205 6.72 6.61 -13.23
C ARG A 205 6.00 7.35 -12.12
N CYS A 206 6.66 7.47 -10.98
CA CYS A 206 6.10 8.19 -9.83
C CYS A 206 7.07 9.24 -9.31
N VAL A 207 6.53 10.38 -8.88
CA VAL A 207 7.22 11.34 -8.00
C VAL A 207 6.59 11.21 -6.62
N ALA A 208 7.39 11.09 -5.58
CA ALA A 208 6.89 10.82 -4.23
C ALA A 208 7.60 11.60 -3.15
N LEU A 209 6.88 11.96 -2.09
CA LEU A 209 7.40 12.72 -0.98
C LEU A 209 6.92 12.10 0.33
N ALA A 210 7.83 12.07 1.30
CA ALA A 210 7.52 11.75 2.67
C ALA A 210 6.71 12.89 3.30
N ILE A 211 5.87 12.53 4.27
CA ILE A 211 5.21 13.46 5.19
C ILE A 211 5.78 13.13 6.58
N PRO A 212 6.88 13.80 6.98
CA PRO A 212 7.49 13.56 8.28
C PRO A 212 6.57 13.94 9.43
N GLY A 213 6.57 13.12 10.48
CA GLY A 213 5.99 13.48 11.77
C GLY A 213 6.97 14.27 12.65
N PRO A 214 6.62 14.48 13.93
CA PRO A 214 7.55 15.01 14.92
C PRO A 214 8.86 14.22 14.95
N GLY A 215 10.00 14.90 14.94
CA GLY A 215 11.32 14.27 14.92
C GLY A 215 11.85 13.91 13.53
N GLY A 216 11.16 14.32 12.46
CA GLY A 216 11.67 14.25 11.07
C GLY A 216 11.57 12.86 10.43
N ARG A 217 11.03 11.87 11.15
CA ARG A 217 10.77 10.52 10.64
C ARG A 217 9.39 10.46 10.01
N ALA A 218 9.25 9.83 8.85
CA ALA A 218 7.98 9.69 8.17
C ALA A 218 7.38 8.30 8.34
N GLU A 219 6.10 8.25 8.71
CA GLU A 219 5.28 7.04 8.66
C GLU A 219 4.29 7.06 7.49
N SER A 220 4.23 8.18 6.75
CA SER A 220 3.37 8.34 5.60
C SER A 220 4.08 9.07 4.47
N ALA A 221 3.60 8.84 3.24
CA ALA A 221 4.10 9.48 2.05
C ALA A 221 3.00 9.53 0.99
N PHE A 222 3.09 10.48 0.08
CA PHE A 222 2.22 10.56 -1.08
C PHE A 222 3.02 10.50 -2.37
N SER A 223 2.37 10.10 -3.47
CA SER A 223 2.97 10.10 -4.79
C SER A 223 2.01 10.53 -5.88
N ILE A 224 2.59 11.09 -6.95
CA ILE A 224 1.95 11.43 -8.21
C ILE A 224 2.45 10.42 -9.23
N SER A 225 1.54 9.65 -9.81
CA SER A 225 1.86 8.53 -10.67
C SER A 225 1.22 8.70 -12.04
N GLY A 226 2.02 8.50 -13.09
CA GLY A 226 1.59 8.61 -14.47
C GLY A 226 2.34 7.66 -15.40
N LEU A 227 1.94 7.62 -16.66
CA LEU A 227 2.60 6.80 -17.68
C LEU A 227 4.01 7.29 -17.99
N ALA A 228 4.95 6.37 -18.11
CA ALA A 228 6.36 6.66 -18.37
C ALA A 228 6.58 7.55 -19.62
N PRO A 229 5.89 7.35 -20.77
CA PRO A 229 5.99 8.25 -21.92
C PRO A 229 5.59 9.71 -21.66
N TYR A 230 4.65 9.95 -20.74
CA TYR A 230 4.16 11.30 -20.42
C TYR A 230 4.84 11.91 -19.18
N MET A 231 5.56 11.10 -18.41
CA MET A 231 6.37 11.52 -17.27
C MET A 231 7.82 11.77 -17.74
N THR A 232 7.98 12.76 -18.62
CA THR A 232 9.31 13.23 -19.09
C THR A 232 10.06 13.94 -17.97
N ALA A 233 11.38 14.12 -18.13
CA ALA A 233 12.21 14.80 -17.12
C ALA A 233 11.68 16.21 -16.78
N ASP A 234 11.25 16.99 -17.77
CA ASP A 234 10.67 18.32 -17.53
C ASP A 234 9.30 18.25 -16.84
N ARG A 235 8.49 17.24 -17.15
CA ARG A 235 7.20 17.02 -16.46
C ARG A 235 7.43 16.63 -15.01
N ILE A 236 8.38 15.71 -14.75
CA ILE A 236 8.80 15.31 -13.41
C ILE A 236 9.28 16.53 -12.62
N ARG A 237 10.13 17.40 -13.21
CA ARG A 237 10.60 18.62 -12.53
C ARG A 237 9.44 19.52 -12.10
N ARG A 238 8.48 19.77 -12.99
CA ARG A 238 7.28 20.59 -12.67
C ARG A 238 6.41 19.94 -11.60
N ILE A 239 6.12 18.64 -11.72
CA ILE A 239 5.32 17.90 -10.74
C ILE A 239 6.02 17.89 -9.37
N SER A 240 7.33 17.71 -9.34
CA SER A 240 8.11 17.68 -8.09
C SER A 240 8.03 19.01 -7.35
N ALA A 241 8.08 20.14 -8.06
CA ALA A 241 7.89 21.47 -7.46
C ALA A 241 6.50 21.63 -6.83
N LEU A 242 5.45 21.27 -7.58
CA LEU A 242 4.06 21.29 -7.06
C LEU A 242 3.87 20.38 -5.86
N ALA A 243 4.55 19.23 -5.88
CA ALA A 243 4.47 18.25 -4.82
C ALA A 243 5.22 18.71 -3.56
N LEU A 244 6.36 19.37 -3.69
CA LEU A 244 7.05 20.02 -2.57
C LEU A 244 6.17 21.09 -1.92
N GLU A 245 5.57 21.99 -2.71
CA GLU A 245 4.59 22.97 -2.21
C GLU A 245 3.45 22.29 -1.46
N THR A 246 2.90 21.23 -2.04
CA THR A 246 1.78 20.46 -1.44
C THR A 246 2.17 19.83 -0.10
N ARG A 247 3.38 19.25 -0.01
CA ARG A 247 3.89 18.69 1.25
C ARG A 247 4.00 19.77 2.31
N ASP A 248 4.55 20.94 1.96
CA ASP A 248 4.76 22.03 2.91
C ASP A 248 3.43 22.60 3.43
N ASP A 249 2.39 22.65 2.58
CA ASP A 249 1.03 23.03 2.98
C ASP A 249 0.41 21.99 3.94
N ILE A 250 0.57 20.69 3.65
CA ILE A 250 0.11 19.61 4.55
C ILE A 250 0.81 19.71 5.90
N LEU A 251 2.14 19.86 5.93
CA LEU A 251 2.91 19.95 7.17
C LEU A 251 2.50 21.18 7.99
N ARG A 252 2.27 22.33 7.34
CA ARG A 252 1.81 23.55 8.01
C ARG A 252 0.45 23.35 8.68
N GLU A 253 -0.48 22.69 8.02
CA GLU A 253 -1.81 22.40 8.56
C GLU A 253 -1.77 21.37 9.69
N MET A 254 -0.81 20.44 9.65
CA MET A 254 -0.49 19.54 10.76
C MET A 254 0.24 20.22 11.94
N GLY A 255 0.59 21.51 11.81
CA GLY A 255 1.36 22.24 12.83
C GLY A 255 2.85 21.85 12.90
N LEU A 256 3.38 21.24 11.84
CA LEU A 256 4.77 20.81 11.71
C LEU A 256 5.55 21.80 10.84
N LYS A 257 6.87 21.91 11.08
CA LYS A 257 7.76 22.67 10.20
C LYS A 257 8.28 21.76 9.09
N GLY A 258 8.23 22.24 7.85
CA GLY A 258 8.78 21.57 6.66
C GLY A 258 10.30 21.53 6.63
#